data_AF-A0A259BYZ9-F1
#
_entry.id   AF-A0A259BYZ9-F1
#
_cell.length_a   1.000
_cell.length_b   1.000
_cell.length_c   1.000
_cell.angle_alpha   90.00
_cell.angle_beta   90.00
_cell.angle_gamma   90.00
#
_symmetry.space_group_name_H-M   'P 1'
#
loop_
_entity.id
_entity.type
_entity.pdbx_description
1 polymer ?
#
loop_
_entity_poly.entity_id
_entity_poly.type
_entity_poly.pdbx_seq_one_letter_code
_entity_poly.pdbx_strand_id
1 'polypeptide(L)'
;MSGHLLQALQGLTDDACASELCKSIDDGGERYFLVHQKADAESSLSLFQMIGGVPKLMRTDESLGILLTQDRDEADILERIRAIGRSLDVPSPEAETQDAAEAEPAEPAQELAGAADLAAFNERIVAAAEQGVGDPAMNSAMHAPPETNGGTLACAWAVNRIVKRALGAPVGGGLSTFEMAAVLRKKDQLCEAPFPGAIVISPTGAKVGHVGIVGAGGAIYSNSSNRERWEQNYTVTSWYQRFRDIKGLPVHFFQLNPARFPRSEGDRWTGS
;
A
#
# COMPACT_ATOMS: atom_id res chain seq x y z
N MET A 1 15.35 13.23 -24.92
CA MET A 1 16.06 12.14 -24.19
C MET A 1 15.11 11.23 -23.42
N SER A 2 14.01 11.75 -22.83
CA SER A 2 13.05 10.94 -22.05
C SER A 2 12.45 9.74 -22.80
N GLY A 3 12.14 9.86 -24.10
CA GLY A 3 11.51 8.78 -24.87
C GLY A 3 12.35 7.49 -24.97
N HIS A 4 13.66 7.61 -25.21
CA HIS A 4 14.56 6.45 -25.28
C HIS A 4 14.73 5.76 -23.93
N LEU A 5 14.73 6.53 -22.84
CA LEU A 5 14.79 5.96 -21.49
C LEU A 5 13.52 5.18 -21.17
N LEU A 6 12.33 5.76 -21.40
CA LEU A 6 11.07 5.06 -21.13
C LEU A 6 10.94 3.77 -21.97
N GLN A 7 11.45 3.78 -23.20
CA GLN A 7 11.54 2.56 -24.01
C GLN A 7 12.48 1.52 -23.40
N ALA A 8 13.63 1.94 -22.85
CA ALA A 8 14.55 1.03 -22.16
C ALA A 8 14.00 0.45 -20.86
N LEU A 9 12.99 1.09 -20.27
CA LEU A 9 12.28 0.62 -19.07
C LEU A 9 11.14 -0.36 -19.39
N GLN A 10 10.82 -0.57 -20.66
CA GLN A 10 9.76 -1.49 -21.07
C GLN A 10 10.05 -2.91 -20.56
N GLY A 11 9.05 -3.52 -19.90
CA GLY A 11 9.20 -4.83 -19.23
C GLY A 11 9.80 -4.77 -17.82
N LEU A 12 10.32 -3.62 -17.38
CA LEU A 12 10.68 -3.37 -15.98
C LEU A 12 9.60 -2.58 -15.23
N THR A 13 8.69 -1.94 -15.95
CA THR A 13 7.49 -1.30 -15.42
C THR A 13 6.26 -2.19 -15.66
N ASP A 14 5.17 -1.84 -14.98
CA ASP A 14 3.87 -2.48 -15.12
C ASP A 14 3.22 -2.02 -16.43
N ASP A 15 3.11 -2.92 -17.40
CA ASP A 15 2.52 -2.67 -18.71
C ASP A 15 1.04 -2.24 -18.63
N ALA A 16 0.36 -2.50 -17.50
CA ALA A 16 -1.00 -2.05 -17.26
C ALA A 16 -1.10 -0.59 -16.75
N CYS A 17 0.02 0.12 -16.67
CA CYS A 17 0.14 1.50 -16.19
C CYS A 17 0.87 2.38 -17.22
N ALA A 18 0.44 3.64 -17.34
CA ALA A 18 1.21 4.66 -18.02
C ALA A 18 2.44 5.03 -17.19
N SER A 19 3.62 5.10 -17.82
CA SER A 19 4.88 5.46 -17.16
C SER A 19 5.31 6.88 -17.51
N GLU A 20 5.67 7.68 -16.51
CA GLU A 20 6.10 9.07 -16.63
C GLU A 20 7.44 9.27 -15.90
N LEU A 21 8.46 9.81 -16.58
CA LEU A 21 9.72 10.16 -15.92
C LEU A 21 9.52 11.44 -15.10
N CYS A 22 9.61 11.34 -13.78
CA CYS A 22 9.45 12.49 -12.89
C CYS A 22 10.77 13.19 -12.58
N LYS A 23 11.83 12.42 -12.33
CA LYS A 23 13.13 12.98 -11.93
C LYS A 23 14.28 12.13 -12.46
N SER A 24 15.38 12.80 -12.79
CA SER A 24 16.68 12.19 -13.14
C SER A 24 17.74 12.82 -12.25
N ILE A 25 18.64 12.00 -11.72
CA ILE A 25 19.69 12.45 -10.80
C ILE A 25 21.00 11.76 -11.21
N ASP A 26 22.08 12.52 -11.34
CA ASP A 26 23.41 12.03 -11.69
C ASP A 26 24.33 12.18 -10.45
N ASP A 27 25.02 11.11 -10.05
CA ASP A 27 25.89 11.09 -8.86
C ASP A 27 27.18 10.31 -9.15
N GLY A 28 28.29 11.01 -9.34
CA GLY A 28 29.60 10.37 -9.51
C GLY A 28 29.71 9.42 -10.72
N GLY A 29 28.87 9.62 -11.74
CA GLY A 29 28.80 8.75 -12.93
C GLY A 29 27.68 7.70 -12.88
N GLU A 30 27.05 7.51 -11.72
CA GLU A 30 25.81 6.74 -11.58
C GLU A 30 24.62 7.62 -11.95
N ARG A 31 23.59 7.04 -12.57
CA ARG A 31 22.36 7.76 -12.94
C ARG A 31 21.15 7.07 -12.36
N TYR A 32 20.30 7.83 -11.70
CA TYR A 32 19.06 7.37 -11.10
C TYR A 32 17.86 8.03 -11.75
N PHE A 33 16.75 7.30 -11.82
CA PHE A 33 15.49 7.84 -12.32
C PHE A 33 14.35 7.49 -11.40
N LEU A 34 13.47 8.45 -11.23
CA LEU A 34 12.20 8.25 -10.57
C LEU A 34 11.09 8.28 -11.62
N VAL A 35 10.35 7.18 -11.70
CA VAL A 35 9.31 6.97 -12.71
C VAL A 35 7.99 6.76 -11.98
N HIS A 36 6.99 7.54 -12.33
CA HIS A 36 5.64 7.41 -11.82
C HIS A 36 4.84 6.53 -12.76
N GLN A 37 4.25 5.47 -12.22
CA GLN A 37 3.35 4.58 -12.93
C GLN A 37 1.92 4.86 -12.49
N LYS A 38 1.04 5.21 -13.44
CA LYS A 38 -0.36 5.59 -13.15
C LYS A 38 -1.35 4.71 -13.92
N ALA A 39 -2.42 4.33 -13.24
CA ALA A 39 -3.64 3.78 -13.82
C ALA A 39 -4.88 4.41 -13.14
N ASP A 40 -6.08 4.01 -13.53
CA ASP A 40 -7.34 4.65 -13.10
C ASP A 40 -7.54 4.69 -11.57
N ALA A 41 -7.09 3.67 -10.84
CA ALA A 41 -7.25 3.60 -9.39
C ALA A 41 -5.95 3.29 -8.65
N GLU A 42 -4.84 3.13 -9.37
CA GLU A 42 -3.57 2.67 -8.84
C GLU A 42 -2.46 3.63 -9.29
N SER A 43 -1.51 3.88 -8.41
CA SER A 43 -0.25 4.49 -8.83
C SER A 43 0.89 4.08 -7.91
N SER A 44 2.11 4.07 -8.45
CA SER A 44 3.33 3.89 -7.68
C SER A 44 4.44 4.78 -8.20
N LEU A 45 5.49 4.90 -7.40
CA LEU A 45 6.79 5.40 -7.85
C LEU A 45 7.80 4.26 -7.88
N SER A 46 8.63 4.28 -8.90
CA SER A 46 9.70 3.31 -9.13
C SER A 46 11.02 4.05 -9.28
N LEU A 47 12.00 3.67 -8.46
CA LEU A 47 13.36 4.15 -8.52
C LEU A 47 14.20 3.16 -9.35
N PHE A 48 14.86 3.67 -10.37
CA PHE A 48 15.77 2.92 -11.24
C PHE A 48 17.19 3.46 -11.13
N GLN A 49 18.18 2.59 -11.33
CA GLN A 49 19.60 2.94 -11.48
C GLN A 49 20.12 2.45 -12.83
N MET A 50 20.91 3.25 -13.54
CA MET A 50 21.65 2.79 -14.73
C MET A 50 22.93 2.10 -14.30
N ILE A 51 23.06 0.82 -14.65
CA ILE A 51 24.29 0.05 -14.43
C ILE A 51 24.77 -0.45 -15.80
N GLY A 52 25.94 0.02 -16.25
CA GLY A 52 26.51 -0.37 -17.53
C GLY A 52 25.61 -0.06 -18.75
N GLY A 53 24.81 1.02 -18.67
CA GLY A 53 23.87 1.38 -19.72
C GLY A 53 22.55 0.60 -19.72
N VAL A 54 22.32 -0.27 -18.73
CA VAL A 54 21.07 -1.01 -18.54
C VAL A 54 20.34 -0.49 -17.30
N PRO A 55 19.04 -0.13 -17.39
CA PRO A 55 18.29 0.25 -16.21
C PRO A 55 18.01 -0.98 -15.33
N LYS A 56 18.19 -0.81 -14.03
CA LYS A 56 17.87 -1.79 -12.99
C LYS A 56 16.84 -1.18 -12.03
N LEU A 57 15.74 -1.88 -11.81
CA LEU A 57 14.76 -1.50 -10.79
C LEU A 57 15.41 -1.66 -9.41
N MET A 58 15.42 -0.57 -8.64
CA MET A 58 15.93 -0.55 -7.28
C MET A 58 14.79 -0.80 -6.29
N ARG A 59 13.72 0.02 -6.37
CA ARG A 59 12.60 -0.05 -5.45
C ARG A 59 11.34 0.49 -6.12
N THR A 60 10.20 -0.12 -5.78
CA THR A 60 8.87 0.41 -6.12
C THR A 60 8.09 0.60 -4.83
N ASP A 61 7.73 1.83 -4.51
CA ASP A 61 7.00 2.13 -3.28
C ASP A 61 6.39 3.53 -3.32
N GLU A 62 5.21 3.69 -2.73
CA GLU A 62 4.56 4.97 -2.51
C GLU A 62 5.39 5.90 -1.61
N SER A 63 6.21 5.33 -0.71
CA SER A 63 7.10 6.11 0.17
C SER A 63 8.17 6.92 -0.58
N LEU A 64 8.46 6.57 -1.84
CA LEU A 64 9.39 7.31 -2.69
C LEU A 64 8.87 8.71 -3.04
N GLY A 65 7.60 9.03 -2.78
CA GLY A 65 7.06 10.36 -3.05
C GLY A 65 7.74 11.47 -2.24
N ILE A 66 8.44 11.13 -1.15
CA ILE A 66 9.33 12.07 -0.47
C ILE A 66 10.44 12.63 -1.37
N LEU A 67 10.83 11.91 -2.42
CA LEU A 67 11.85 12.35 -3.40
C LEU A 67 11.29 13.34 -4.44
N LEU A 68 9.96 13.47 -4.53
CA LEU A 68 9.29 14.41 -5.44
C LEU A 68 9.05 15.79 -4.83
N THR A 69 9.24 15.97 -3.52
CA THR A 69 8.96 17.26 -2.88
C THR A 69 9.94 18.32 -3.39
N GLN A 70 9.40 19.41 -3.95
CA GLN A 70 10.16 20.42 -4.72
C GLN A 70 11.21 21.18 -3.90
N ASP A 71 11.09 21.22 -2.57
CA ASP A 71 11.95 22.02 -1.69
C ASP A 71 13.16 21.26 -1.13
N ARG A 72 13.45 20.04 -1.60
CA ARG A 72 14.60 19.26 -1.11
C ARG A 72 15.85 19.50 -1.95
N ASP A 73 16.95 19.73 -1.23
CA ASP A 73 18.29 19.74 -1.80
C ASP A 73 18.61 18.38 -2.45
N GLU A 74 19.29 18.40 -3.59
CA GLU A 74 19.68 17.22 -4.34
C GLU A 74 20.57 16.28 -3.50
N ALA A 75 21.38 16.85 -2.61
CA ALA A 75 22.21 16.08 -1.67
C ALA A 75 21.39 15.22 -0.71
N ASP A 76 20.28 15.73 -0.14
CA ASP A 76 19.39 14.96 0.74
C ASP A 76 18.70 13.82 -0.03
N ILE A 77 18.30 14.10 -1.28
CA ILE A 77 17.68 13.10 -2.14
C ILE A 77 18.68 11.97 -2.46
N LEU A 78 19.93 12.32 -2.76
CA LEU A 78 20.99 11.33 -2.98
C LEU A 78 21.31 10.52 -1.72
N GLU A 79 21.35 11.15 -0.55
CA GLU A 79 21.54 10.43 0.71
C GLU A 79 20.44 9.38 0.93
N ARG A 80 19.19 9.74 0.64
CA ARG A 80 18.04 8.82 0.71
C ARG A 80 18.11 7.71 -0.33
N ILE A 81 18.47 8.01 -1.57
CA ILE A 81 18.67 7.00 -2.62
C ILE A 81 19.75 6.01 -2.19
N ARG A 82 20.88 6.50 -1.66
CA ARG A 82 21.95 5.64 -1.15
C ARG A 82 21.50 4.82 0.05
N ALA A 83 20.66 5.37 0.93
CA ALA A 83 20.08 4.62 2.04
C ALA A 83 19.16 3.49 1.56
N ILE A 84 18.34 3.74 0.53
CA ILE A 84 17.52 2.71 -0.15
C ILE A 84 18.42 1.66 -0.79
N GLY A 85 19.49 2.06 -1.49
CA GLY A 85 20.45 1.15 -2.10
C GLY A 85 21.08 0.19 -1.08
N ARG A 86 21.46 0.70 0.10
CA ARG A 86 21.99 -0.13 1.19
C ARG A 86 20.96 -1.08 1.81
N SER A 87 19.66 -0.73 1.79
CA SER A 87 18.61 -1.61 2.29
C SER A 87 18.18 -2.69 1.30
N LEU A 88 18.68 -2.67 0.05
CA LEU A 88 18.33 -3.64 -0.99
C LEU A 88 19.26 -4.85 -1.05
N ASP A 89 20.27 -4.93 -0.18
CA ASP A 89 20.98 -6.19 0.13
C ASP A 89 20.11 -7.16 0.98
N VAL A 90 18.79 -6.89 1.05
CA VAL A 90 17.79 -7.77 1.65
C VAL A 90 17.41 -8.85 0.63
N PRO A 91 17.28 -10.13 1.05
CA PRO A 91 17.09 -11.27 0.14
C PRO A 91 15.94 -11.07 -0.86
N SER A 92 16.11 -11.58 -2.09
CA SER A 92 15.09 -11.60 -3.15
C SER A 92 13.73 -12.10 -2.62
N PRO A 93 12.58 -11.55 -3.08
CA PRO A 93 11.24 -12.01 -2.67
C PRO A 93 10.96 -13.49 -3.00
N GLU A 94 11.76 -14.13 -3.85
CA GLU A 94 11.73 -15.59 -4.06
C GLU A 94 12.22 -16.36 -2.81
N ALA A 95 13.09 -15.76 -1.99
CA ALA A 95 13.56 -16.33 -0.73
C ALA A 95 12.55 -16.18 0.43
N GLU A 96 11.63 -15.21 0.37
CA GLU A 96 10.61 -15.01 1.43
C GLU A 96 9.55 -16.13 1.49
N THR A 97 9.45 -16.98 0.46
CA THR A 97 8.56 -18.15 0.52
C THR A 97 9.09 -19.29 1.38
N GLN A 98 10.36 -19.25 1.79
CA GLN A 98 10.98 -20.31 2.61
C GLN A 98 11.22 -19.91 4.08
N ASP A 99 11.29 -18.63 4.41
CA ASP A 99 11.63 -18.16 5.77
C ASP A 99 10.44 -18.00 6.73
N ALA A 100 9.20 -18.24 6.27
CA ALA A 100 8.03 -18.24 7.14
C ALA A 100 7.99 -19.43 8.14
N ALA A 101 8.94 -20.36 8.06
CA ALA A 101 8.98 -21.56 8.90
C ALA A 101 9.77 -21.41 10.22
N GLU A 102 10.55 -20.34 10.39
CA GLU A 102 11.42 -20.15 11.58
C GLU A 102 11.06 -18.93 12.45
N ALA A 103 9.89 -18.32 12.25
CA ALA A 103 9.42 -17.28 13.18
C ALA A 103 9.26 -17.86 14.59
N GLU A 104 9.94 -17.25 15.57
CA GLU A 104 9.78 -17.60 16.99
C GLU A 104 8.29 -17.71 17.35
N PRO A 105 7.89 -18.72 18.15
CA PRO A 105 6.50 -18.94 18.48
C PRO A 105 5.93 -17.66 19.08
N ALA A 106 4.94 -17.09 18.38
CA ALA A 106 4.21 -15.93 18.84
C ALA A 106 3.79 -16.16 20.29
N GLU A 107 3.95 -15.14 21.14
CA GLU A 107 3.42 -15.16 22.51
C GLU A 107 1.99 -15.71 22.51
N PRO A 108 1.63 -16.55 23.50
CA PRO A 108 0.37 -17.27 23.51
C PRO A 108 -0.77 -16.29 23.23
N ALA A 109 -1.44 -16.53 22.10
CA ALA A 109 -2.54 -15.71 21.62
C ALA A 109 -3.51 -15.49 22.79
N GLN A 110 -3.56 -14.25 23.28
CA GLN A 110 -4.55 -13.85 24.27
C GLN A 110 -5.93 -14.26 23.75
N GLU A 111 -6.74 -14.83 24.63
CA GLU A 111 -8.08 -15.35 24.36
C GLU A 111 -8.79 -14.45 23.34
N LEU A 112 -8.89 -14.95 22.10
CA LEU A 112 -9.50 -14.24 20.98
C LEU A 112 -10.87 -13.75 21.43
N ALA A 113 -11.17 -12.48 21.18
CA ALA A 113 -12.48 -11.91 21.41
C ALA A 113 -13.55 -12.87 20.87
N GLY A 114 -14.63 -13.08 21.63
CA GLY A 114 -15.70 -13.99 21.22
C GLY A 114 -16.22 -13.64 19.82
N ALA A 115 -16.78 -14.61 19.10
CA ALA A 115 -17.19 -14.42 17.70
C ALA A 115 -18.13 -13.21 17.48
N ALA A 116 -19.00 -12.91 18.45
CA ALA A 116 -19.87 -11.73 18.41
C ALA A 116 -19.09 -10.40 18.49
N ASP A 117 -18.05 -10.35 19.32
CA ASP A 117 -17.18 -9.16 19.44
C ASP A 117 -16.40 -8.93 18.14
N LEU A 118 -15.97 -10.00 17.47
CA LEU A 118 -15.27 -9.91 16.19
C LEU A 118 -16.18 -9.41 15.06
N ALA A 119 -17.44 -9.85 15.04
CA ALA A 119 -18.42 -9.39 14.06
C ALA A 119 -18.69 -7.89 14.20
N ALA A 120 -18.96 -7.40 15.43
CA ALA A 120 -19.16 -5.98 15.69
C ALA A 120 -17.90 -5.15 15.38
N PHE A 121 -16.71 -5.71 15.65
CA PHE A 121 -15.43 -5.08 15.30
C PHE A 121 -15.29 -4.89 13.79
N ASN A 122 -15.59 -5.91 12.99
CA ASN A 122 -15.57 -5.84 11.54
C ASN A 122 -16.63 -4.89 10.99
N GLU A 123 -17.83 -4.89 11.56
CA GLU A 123 -18.93 -4.00 11.18
C GLU A 123 -18.54 -2.53 11.31
N ARG A 124 -17.81 -2.14 12.37
CA ARG A 124 -17.27 -0.78 12.53
C ARG A 124 -16.34 -0.38 11.39
N ILE A 125 -15.48 -1.31 10.94
CA ILE A 125 -14.56 -1.05 9.83
C ILE A 125 -15.36 -0.84 8.54
N VAL A 126 -16.35 -1.69 8.27
CA VAL A 126 -17.23 -1.57 7.09
C VAL A 126 -17.99 -0.25 7.11
N ALA A 127 -18.65 0.07 8.23
CA ALA A 127 -19.40 1.31 8.39
C ALA A 127 -18.51 2.55 8.18
N ALA A 128 -17.28 2.55 8.71
CA ALA A 128 -16.34 3.64 8.48
C ALA A 128 -15.90 3.74 7.01
N ALA A 129 -15.66 2.61 6.35
CA ALA A 129 -15.29 2.57 4.93
C ALA A 129 -16.41 3.10 4.03
N GLU A 130 -17.66 2.74 4.32
CA GLU A 130 -18.84 3.24 3.62
C GLU A 130 -19.05 4.75 3.85
N GLN A 131 -18.98 5.19 5.11
CA GLN A 131 -19.09 6.62 5.46
C GLN A 131 -17.97 7.46 4.86
N GLY A 132 -16.80 6.88 4.61
CA GLY A 132 -15.68 7.57 3.97
C GLY A 132 -15.96 7.95 2.52
N VAL A 133 -16.92 7.31 1.85
CA VAL A 133 -17.24 7.60 0.45
C VAL A 133 -17.89 8.97 0.35
N GLY A 134 -17.27 9.87 -0.40
CA GLY A 134 -17.73 11.25 -0.56
C GLY A 134 -17.48 12.15 0.65
N ASP A 135 -16.89 11.64 1.74
CA ASP A 135 -16.49 12.44 2.89
C ASP A 135 -15.32 13.36 2.49
N PRO A 136 -15.44 14.69 2.61
CA PRO A 136 -14.35 15.62 2.33
C PRO A 136 -13.08 15.30 3.12
N ALA A 137 -13.19 14.80 4.34
CA ALA A 137 -12.05 14.42 5.18
C ALA A 137 -11.27 13.20 4.66
N MET A 138 -11.82 12.48 3.67
CA MET A 138 -11.21 11.37 2.95
C MET A 138 -10.74 11.75 1.54
N ASN A 139 -10.76 13.05 1.19
CA ASN A 139 -10.10 13.56 -0.01
C ASN A 139 -8.58 13.54 0.21
N SER A 140 -7.88 12.65 -0.50
CA SER A 140 -6.44 12.48 -0.35
C SER A 140 -5.63 13.63 -0.96
N ALA A 141 -6.13 14.29 -2.01
CA ALA A 141 -5.47 15.47 -2.57
C ALA A 141 -5.34 16.61 -1.55
N MET A 142 -6.35 16.75 -0.70
CA MET A 142 -6.45 17.84 0.28
C MET A 142 -5.80 17.51 1.63
N HIS A 143 -5.79 16.23 2.02
CA HIS A 143 -5.50 15.84 3.40
C HIS A 143 -4.40 14.80 3.55
N ALA A 144 -3.99 14.13 2.48
CA ALA A 144 -2.87 13.21 2.56
C ALA A 144 -1.56 14.01 2.66
N PRO A 145 -0.52 13.45 3.31
CA PRO A 145 0.78 14.08 3.38
C PRO A 145 1.36 14.37 1.98
N PRO A 146 2.19 15.42 1.81
CA PRO A 146 2.80 15.76 0.52
C PRO A 146 3.53 14.60 -0.15
N GLU A 147 4.09 13.67 0.64
CA GLU A 147 4.77 12.45 0.18
C GLU A 147 3.84 11.52 -0.62
N THR A 148 2.52 11.69 -0.53
CA THR A 148 1.56 10.96 -1.37
C THR A 148 1.38 11.57 -2.76
N ASN A 149 2.15 12.60 -3.10
CA ASN A 149 2.11 13.30 -4.38
C ASN A 149 0.68 13.76 -4.73
N GLY A 150 0.12 14.61 -3.87
CA GLY A 150 -1.24 15.14 -4.07
C GLY A 150 -2.32 14.05 -3.98
N GLY A 151 -2.13 13.01 -3.18
CA GLY A 151 -3.13 11.94 -3.02
C GLY A 151 -3.05 10.80 -4.02
N THR A 152 -2.24 10.92 -5.07
CA THR A 152 -2.06 9.85 -6.07
C THR A 152 -1.55 8.56 -5.42
N LEU A 153 -0.58 8.65 -4.51
CA LEU A 153 0.05 7.51 -3.83
C LEU A 153 -0.55 7.24 -2.44
N ALA A 154 -1.81 7.61 -2.21
CA ALA A 154 -2.42 7.63 -0.87
C ALA A 154 -3.25 6.39 -0.50
N CYS A 155 -3.08 5.24 -1.16
CA CYS A 155 -3.88 4.04 -0.89
C CYS A 155 -3.71 3.51 0.55
N ALA A 156 -2.48 3.29 1.01
CA ALA A 156 -2.19 2.87 2.37
C ALA A 156 -2.55 3.96 3.41
N TRP A 157 -2.34 5.23 3.09
CA TRP A 157 -2.78 6.34 3.92
C TRP A 157 -4.30 6.30 4.18
N ALA A 158 -5.08 6.09 3.12
CA ALA A 158 -6.54 6.14 3.21
C ALA A 158 -7.06 4.96 4.04
N VAL A 159 -6.53 3.75 3.85
CA VAL A 159 -6.87 2.60 4.69
C VAL A 159 -6.51 2.85 6.15
N ASN A 160 -5.30 3.36 6.42
CA ASN A 160 -4.89 3.72 7.78
C ASN A 160 -5.83 4.75 8.43
N ARG A 161 -6.32 5.72 7.64
CA ARG A 161 -7.25 6.75 8.11
C ARG A 161 -8.64 6.20 8.41
N ILE A 162 -9.19 5.35 7.54
CA ILE A 162 -10.48 4.68 7.78
C ILE A 162 -10.39 3.77 9.01
N VAL A 163 -9.35 2.96 9.13
CA VAL A 163 -9.19 2.07 10.29
C VAL A 163 -8.99 2.86 11.58
N LYS A 164 -8.23 3.96 11.54
CA LYS A 164 -8.11 4.87 12.69
C LYS A 164 -9.44 5.50 13.09
N ARG A 165 -10.27 5.89 12.12
CA ARG A 165 -11.64 6.39 12.38
C ARG A 165 -12.51 5.31 13.00
N ALA A 166 -12.43 4.08 12.50
CA ALA A 166 -13.24 2.96 12.96
C ALA A 166 -12.84 2.48 14.37
N LEU A 167 -11.54 2.41 14.65
CA LEU A 167 -10.96 1.65 15.76
C LEU A 167 -10.00 2.46 16.65
N GLY A 168 -9.83 3.76 16.40
CA GLY A 168 -8.97 4.64 17.20
C GLY A 168 -7.47 4.60 16.87
N ALA A 169 -6.99 3.57 16.16
CA ALA A 169 -5.59 3.44 15.74
C ALA A 169 -5.46 2.99 14.27
N PRO A 170 -4.38 3.37 13.55
CA PRO A 170 -4.16 2.93 12.18
C PRO A 170 -3.70 1.47 12.11
N VAL A 171 -3.79 0.85 10.93
CA VAL A 171 -3.22 -0.49 10.67
C VAL A 171 -1.70 -0.47 10.87
N GLY A 172 -1.01 0.57 10.40
CA GLY A 172 0.45 0.68 10.39
C GLY A 172 1.02 0.66 8.98
N GLY A 173 2.35 0.52 8.85
CA GLY A 173 3.05 0.52 7.55
C GLY A 173 3.17 1.91 6.88
N GLY A 174 2.68 2.97 7.52
CA GLY A 174 2.80 4.33 7.02
C GLY A 174 2.04 4.54 5.71
N LEU A 175 2.75 4.98 4.67
CA LEU A 175 2.20 5.28 3.34
C LEU A 175 2.43 4.17 2.32
N SER A 176 3.13 3.10 2.69
CA SER A 176 3.55 2.04 1.77
C SER A 176 2.62 0.84 1.84
N THR A 177 2.19 0.34 0.69
CA THR A 177 1.46 -0.94 0.61
C THR A 177 2.34 -2.13 0.99
N PHE A 178 3.63 -2.09 0.63
CA PHE A 178 4.61 -3.11 0.99
C PHE A 178 4.79 -3.20 2.51
N GLU A 179 5.07 -2.07 3.18
CA GLU A 179 5.23 -2.03 4.63
C GLU A 179 3.93 -2.36 5.37
N MET A 180 2.77 -1.96 4.83
CA MET A 180 1.48 -2.34 5.38
C MET A 180 1.26 -3.86 5.32
N ALA A 181 1.60 -4.52 4.21
CA ALA A 181 1.54 -5.97 4.09
C ALA A 181 2.43 -6.67 5.12
N ALA A 182 3.64 -6.16 5.35
CA ALA A 182 4.54 -6.69 6.37
C ALA A 182 3.95 -6.56 7.79
N VAL A 183 3.33 -5.42 8.11
CA VAL A 183 2.65 -5.22 9.40
C VAL A 183 1.46 -6.18 9.57
N LEU A 184 0.64 -6.33 8.52
CA LEU A 184 -0.52 -7.22 8.53
C LEU A 184 -0.10 -8.68 8.77
N ARG A 185 0.89 -9.19 8.03
CA ARG A 185 1.41 -10.56 8.23
C ARG A 185 1.93 -10.81 9.64
N LYS A 186 2.56 -9.80 10.25
CA LYS A 186 3.14 -9.93 11.59
C LYS A 186 2.10 -9.86 12.71
N LYS A 187 1.05 -9.06 12.55
CA LYS A 187 0.17 -8.67 13.66
C LYS A 187 -1.28 -9.13 13.52
N ASP A 188 -1.68 -9.59 12.34
CA ASP A 188 -3.06 -9.91 12.00
C ASP A 188 -3.17 -11.32 11.42
N GLN A 189 -4.40 -11.80 11.31
CA GLN A 189 -4.67 -13.13 10.80
C GLN A 189 -4.89 -13.09 9.29
N LEU A 190 -4.08 -13.85 8.55
CA LEU A 190 -4.32 -14.11 7.13
C LEU A 190 -5.57 -15.00 6.98
N CYS A 191 -6.44 -14.64 6.05
CA CYS A 191 -7.69 -15.34 5.78
C CYS A 191 -7.73 -15.83 4.33
N GLU A 192 -8.24 -17.05 4.13
CA GLU A 192 -8.35 -17.67 2.80
C GLU A 192 -9.47 -17.05 1.95
N ALA A 193 -10.53 -16.57 2.61
CA ALA A 193 -11.72 -16.04 1.96
C ALA A 193 -11.95 -14.56 2.32
N PRO A 194 -12.50 -13.77 1.39
CA PRO A 194 -12.92 -12.40 1.67
C PRO A 194 -14.11 -12.40 2.65
N PHE A 195 -14.16 -11.42 3.53
CA PHE A 195 -15.32 -11.14 4.38
C PHE A 195 -15.41 -9.63 4.66
N PRO A 196 -16.61 -9.09 4.96
CA PRO A 196 -16.76 -7.67 5.28
C PRO A 196 -15.90 -7.26 6.49
N GLY A 197 -15.14 -6.18 6.35
CA GLY A 197 -14.20 -5.66 7.34
C GLY A 197 -12.75 -6.12 7.10
N ALA A 198 -12.52 -7.12 6.25
CA ALA A 198 -11.18 -7.57 5.90
C ALA A 198 -10.39 -6.47 5.19
N ILE A 199 -9.09 -6.37 5.50
CA ILE A 199 -8.15 -5.62 4.67
C ILE A 199 -7.76 -6.50 3.49
N VAL A 200 -8.04 -6.05 2.27
CA VAL A 200 -7.58 -6.69 1.04
C VAL A 200 -6.35 -5.97 0.52
N ILE A 201 -5.28 -6.71 0.25
CA ILE A 201 -4.02 -6.13 -0.20
C ILE A 201 -3.36 -6.98 -1.29
N SER A 202 -2.90 -6.30 -2.34
CA SER A 202 -2.00 -6.82 -3.36
C SER A 202 -0.72 -6.01 -3.24
N PRO A 203 0.33 -6.50 -2.55
CA PRO A 203 1.51 -5.70 -2.24
C PRO A 203 2.24 -5.20 -3.50
N THR A 204 2.72 -3.97 -3.47
CA THR A 204 3.56 -3.43 -4.55
C THR A 204 4.92 -4.11 -4.58
N GLY A 205 5.38 -4.45 -5.78
CA GLY A 205 6.69 -5.02 -6.06
C GLY A 205 7.19 -4.52 -7.42
N ALA A 206 7.60 -5.41 -8.34
CA ALA A 206 7.87 -5.01 -9.73
C ALA A 206 6.62 -4.43 -10.44
N LYS A 207 5.43 -4.80 -9.96
CA LYS A 207 4.14 -4.28 -10.47
C LYS A 207 3.43 -3.47 -9.39
N VAL A 208 2.56 -2.56 -9.85
CA VAL A 208 1.85 -1.63 -8.97
C VAL A 208 0.76 -2.39 -8.22
N GLY A 209 0.91 -2.43 -6.89
CA GLY A 209 -0.04 -3.01 -5.96
C GLY A 209 -1.15 -2.05 -5.57
N HIS A 210 -2.01 -2.49 -4.64
CA HIS A 210 -3.05 -1.66 -4.05
C HIS A 210 -3.56 -2.24 -2.73
N VAL A 211 -4.29 -1.44 -1.97
CA VAL A 211 -4.92 -1.86 -0.71
C VAL A 211 -6.30 -1.24 -0.55
N GLY A 212 -7.21 -2.00 0.07
CA GLY A 212 -8.58 -1.57 0.34
C GLY A 212 -9.22 -2.32 1.50
N ILE A 213 -10.50 -2.05 1.72
CA ILE A 213 -11.34 -2.66 2.74
C ILE A 213 -12.51 -3.34 2.05
N VAL A 214 -12.74 -4.61 2.37
CA VAL A 214 -13.89 -5.37 1.89
C VAL A 214 -15.14 -4.93 2.67
N GLY A 215 -16.19 -4.55 1.97
CA GLY A 215 -17.51 -4.27 2.55
C GLY A 215 -18.55 -5.34 2.21
N ALA A 216 -19.82 -5.00 2.42
CA ALA A 216 -20.93 -5.90 2.12
C ALA A 216 -21.00 -6.27 0.63
N GLY A 217 -21.49 -7.48 0.33
CA GLY A 217 -21.64 -7.96 -1.05
C GLY A 217 -20.32 -8.12 -1.82
N GLY A 218 -19.16 -8.09 -1.15
CA GLY A 218 -17.85 -8.17 -1.78
C GLY A 218 -17.43 -6.86 -2.47
N ALA A 219 -18.06 -5.73 -2.15
CA ALA A 219 -17.55 -4.42 -2.54
C ALA A 219 -16.18 -4.17 -1.88
N ILE A 220 -15.28 -3.44 -2.54
CA ILE A 220 -13.99 -3.03 -2.01
C ILE A 220 -13.86 -1.51 -2.11
N TYR A 221 -13.65 -0.91 -0.96
CA TYR A 221 -13.43 0.51 -0.77
C TYR A 221 -11.94 0.80 -0.69
N SER A 222 -11.46 1.76 -1.47
CA SER A 222 -10.04 2.12 -1.54
C SER A 222 -9.86 3.57 -1.99
N ASN A 223 -8.65 4.10 -1.88
CA ASN A 223 -8.30 5.34 -2.55
C ASN A 223 -8.27 5.12 -4.06
N SER A 224 -8.93 5.96 -4.85
CA SER A 224 -8.68 6.03 -6.29
C SER A 224 -7.49 6.96 -6.52
N SER A 225 -6.36 6.44 -7.01
CA SER A 225 -5.19 7.27 -7.30
C SER A 225 -5.45 8.37 -8.33
N ASN A 226 -6.27 8.12 -9.35
CA ASN A 226 -6.57 9.13 -10.39
C ASN A 226 -7.60 10.18 -9.93
N ARG A 227 -8.53 9.78 -9.04
CA ARG A 227 -9.55 10.70 -8.50
C ARG A 227 -9.19 11.29 -7.14
N GLU A 228 -8.06 10.87 -6.59
CA GLU A 228 -7.44 11.32 -5.34
C GLU A 228 -8.39 11.30 -4.14
N ARG A 229 -9.30 10.33 -4.08
CA ARG A 229 -10.31 10.24 -3.01
C ARG A 229 -10.73 8.81 -2.71
N TRP A 230 -11.33 8.61 -1.54
CA TRP A 230 -11.86 7.32 -1.09
C TRP A 230 -13.21 6.99 -1.74
N GLU A 231 -13.29 5.82 -2.38
CA GLU A 231 -14.47 5.37 -3.12
C GLU A 231 -14.61 3.84 -3.14
N GLN A 232 -15.76 3.33 -3.58
CA GLN A 232 -15.94 1.92 -3.93
C GLN A 232 -15.40 1.69 -5.35
N ASN A 233 -14.13 1.30 -5.48
CA ASN A 233 -13.45 1.17 -6.77
C ASN A 233 -13.55 -0.23 -7.38
N TYR A 234 -13.70 -1.27 -6.54
CA TYR A 234 -13.61 -2.66 -6.98
C TYR A 234 -14.66 -3.53 -6.30
N THR A 235 -14.88 -4.71 -6.85
CA THR A 235 -15.44 -5.85 -6.14
C THR A 235 -14.32 -6.87 -5.91
N VAL A 236 -14.53 -7.86 -5.05
CA VAL A 236 -13.56 -8.97 -4.90
C VAL A 236 -13.24 -9.61 -6.25
N THR A 237 -14.25 -9.81 -7.09
CA THR A 237 -14.07 -10.36 -8.44
C THR A 237 -13.19 -9.47 -9.31
N SER A 238 -13.48 -8.17 -9.39
CA SER A 238 -12.66 -7.27 -10.22
C SER A 238 -11.26 -7.04 -9.63
N TRP A 239 -11.10 -7.16 -8.31
CA TRP A 239 -9.80 -7.11 -7.64
C TRP A 239 -8.93 -8.31 -8.01
N TYR A 240 -9.47 -9.54 -7.93
CA TYR A 240 -8.75 -10.72 -8.40
C TYR A 240 -8.39 -10.62 -9.88
N GLN A 241 -9.35 -10.24 -10.73
CA GLN A 241 -9.10 -10.09 -12.16
C GLN A 241 -7.97 -9.08 -12.42
N ARG A 242 -8.00 -7.93 -11.75
CA ARG A 242 -7.01 -6.86 -11.93
C ARG A 242 -5.63 -7.26 -11.40
N PHE A 243 -5.54 -7.67 -10.14
CA PHE A 243 -4.24 -7.84 -9.49
C PHE A 243 -3.68 -9.24 -9.65
N ARG A 244 -4.50 -10.29 -9.52
CA ARG A 244 -4.02 -11.67 -9.70
C ARG A 244 -3.93 -12.05 -11.16
N ASP A 245 -5.01 -11.90 -11.91
CA ASP A 245 -5.09 -12.51 -13.24
C ASP A 245 -4.34 -11.68 -14.30
N ILE A 246 -4.47 -10.34 -14.26
CA ILE A 246 -3.76 -9.44 -15.20
C ILE A 246 -2.34 -9.15 -14.72
N LYS A 247 -2.15 -8.79 -13.45
CA LYS A 247 -0.84 -8.41 -12.92
C LYS A 247 -0.03 -9.58 -12.35
N GLY A 248 -0.61 -10.74 -12.06
CA GLY A 248 0.15 -11.84 -11.43
C GLY A 248 0.62 -11.51 -10.01
N LEU A 249 -0.01 -10.54 -9.34
CA LEU A 249 0.26 -10.21 -7.94
C LEU A 249 -0.56 -11.12 -7.01
N PRO A 250 -0.02 -11.53 -5.86
CA PRO A 250 -0.82 -12.23 -4.86
C PRO A 250 -1.90 -11.30 -4.29
N VAL A 251 -3.04 -11.88 -3.94
CA VAL A 251 -4.14 -11.18 -3.24
C VAL A 251 -4.28 -11.81 -1.87
N HIS A 252 -4.18 -10.98 -0.83
CA HIS A 252 -4.31 -11.41 0.55
C HIS A 252 -5.48 -10.70 1.23
N PHE A 253 -6.14 -11.42 2.14
CA PHE A 253 -7.18 -10.88 3.02
C PHE A 253 -6.72 -11.02 4.47
N PHE A 254 -6.85 -9.96 5.26
CA PHE A 254 -6.45 -9.97 6.67
C PHE A 254 -7.61 -9.60 7.58
N GLN A 255 -7.81 -10.41 8.62
CA GLN A 255 -8.61 -10.09 9.79
C GLN A 255 -7.74 -9.33 10.78
N LEU A 256 -8.05 -8.05 10.97
CA LEU A 256 -7.36 -7.23 11.97
C LEU A 256 -7.58 -7.83 13.36
N ASN A 257 -6.49 -7.96 14.13
CA ASN A 257 -6.53 -8.47 15.50
C ASN A 257 -7.06 -7.40 16.48
N PRO A 258 -8.22 -7.61 17.13
CA PRO A 258 -8.80 -6.61 18.02
C PRO A 258 -7.90 -6.17 19.17
N ALA A 259 -7.00 -7.04 19.66
CA ALA A 259 -6.08 -6.70 20.76
C ALA A 259 -5.13 -5.53 20.43
N ARG A 260 -4.94 -5.23 19.15
CA ARG A 260 -4.08 -4.12 18.69
C ARG A 260 -4.76 -2.75 18.77
N PHE A 261 -6.08 -2.74 18.89
CA PHE A 261 -6.90 -1.54 18.79
C PHE A 261 -7.61 -1.33 20.13
N PRO A 262 -6.99 -0.59 21.07
CA PRO A 262 -7.57 -0.40 22.39
C PRO A 262 -8.94 0.24 22.26
N ARG A 263 -9.94 -0.33 22.95
CA ARG A 263 -11.27 0.28 23.06
C ARG A 263 -11.09 1.64 23.73
N SER A 264 -11.64 2.70 23.14
CA SER A 264 -11.73 3.99 23.84
C SER A 264 -12.55 3.81 25.12
N GLU A 265 -12.11 4.40 26.22
CA GLU A 265 -12.88 4.46 27.47
C GLU A 265 -14.18 5.25 27.22
N GLY A 266 -15.23 4.56 26.79
CA GLY A 266 -16.48 5.16 26.34
C GLY A 266 -17.22 4.35 25.28
N ASP A 267 -16.51 3.47 24.55
CA ASP A 267 -17.08 2.59 23.51
C ASP A 267 -17.80 1.37 24.11
N ARG A 268 -18.69 1.57 25.10
CA ARG A 268 -19.75 0.59 25.34
C ARG A 268 -20.76 0.74 24.21
N TRP A 269 -20.57 -0.06 23.16
CA TRP A 269 -21.53 -0.17 22.07
C TRP A 269 -22.91 -0.55 22.66
N THR A 270 -23.84 0.40 22.65
CA THR A 270 -25.24 0.17 23.01
C THR A 270 -25.96 -0.26 21.75
N GLY A 271 -25.85 -1.55 21.38
CA GLY A 271 -26.49 -2.09 20.19
C GLY A 271 -27.96 -1.67 20.10
N SER A 272 -28.31 -0.96 19.03
CA SER A 272 -29.68 -0.53 18.73
C SER A 272 -30.08 -1.02 17.35
#